data_AF-C0DY16-F1
#
_entry.id   AF-C0DY16-F1
#
_cell.length_a   1.000
_cell.length_b   1.000
_cell.length_c   1.000
_cell.angle_alpha   90.00
_cell.angle_beta   90.00
_cell.angle_gamma   90.00
#
_symmetry.space_group_name_H-M   'P 1'
#
loop_
_entity.id
_entity.type
_entity.pdbx_description
1 polymer ?
#
loop_
_entity_poly.entity_id
_entity_poly.type
_entity_poly.pdbx_seq_one_letter_code
_entity_poly.pdbx_strand_id
1 'polypeptide(L)'
;MEIKLTLSDWLSIVGTAISLLGFTITILQLKKTKNAADAAQVASNEAKNTMQQLDTIVSMQKINGQFDELKTVLRHNNLAVAIIYITDLRKSIASLKGAHSNDASYFQKHLNTLTTIHSKIEDIDIKTDPTIIREIILQISDIQDSICERSSNNISTFQQEKENKNVNA
;
A
#
# COMPACT_ATOMS: atom_id res chain seq x y z
N MET A 1 -37.98 14.40 67.25
CA MET A 1 -37.52 13.04 66.90
C MET A 1 -36.06 13.17 66.55
N GLU A 2 -35.17 12.96 67.53
CA GLU A 2 -33.73 13.10 67.34
C GLU A 2 -33.16 11.77 66.83
N ILE A 3 -32.59 11.79 65.62
CA ILE A 3 -31.93 10.62 65.05
C ILE A 3 -30.53 10.55 65.69
N LYS A 4 -30.32 9.63 66.64
CA LYS A 4 -28.98 9.29 67.15
C LYS A 4 -28.31 8.33 66.17
N LEU A 5 -27.43 8.87 65.33
CA LEU A 5 -26.55 8.07 64.47
C LEU A 5 -25.63 7.19 65.32
N THR A 6 -25.59 5.90 65.02
CA THR A 6 -24.69 4.94 65.70
C THR A 6 -23.30 4.95 65.06
N LEU A 7 -22.27 4.49 65.78
CA LEU A 7 -20.91 4.34 65.24
C LEU A 7 -20.87 3.47 63.97
N SER A 8 -21.76 2.49 63.88
CA SER A 8 -21.93 1.63 62.69
C SER A 8 -22.39 2.41 61.47
N ASP A 9 -23.30 3.38 61.64
CA ASP A 9 -23.80 4.22 60.54
C ASP A 9 -22.70 5.12 60.00
N TRP A 10 -21.88 5.69 60.88
CA TRP A 10 -20.71 6.49 60.49
C TRP A 10 -19.67 5.67 59.72
N LEU A 11 -19.38 4.44 60.16
CA LEU A 11 -18.46 3.55 59.46
C LEU A 11 -18.97 3.19 58.05
N SER A 12 -20.28 2.95 57.94
CA SER A 12 -20.93 2.65 56.65
C SER A 12 -20.89 3.84 55.70
N ILE A 13 -21.10 5.06 56.19
CA ILE A 13 -21.02 6.30 55.39
C ILE A 13 -19.60 6.50 54.88
N VAL A 14 -18.59 6.36 55.75
CA VAL A 14 -17.18 6.51 55.37
C VAL A 14 -16.75 5.44 54.37
N GLY A 15 -17.14 4.17 54.59
CA GLY A 15 -16.89 3.09 53.64
C GLY A 15 -17.49 3.38 52.26
N THR A 16 -18.72 3.86 52.22
CA THR A 16 -19.41 4.23 50.97
C THR A 16 -18.70 5.40 50.25
N ALA A 17 -18.29 6.43 50.99
CA ALA A 17 -17.56 7.56 50.43
C ALA A 17 -16.21 7.15 49.83
N ILE A 18 -15.47 6.27 50.51
CA ILE A 18 -14.19 5.73 50.02
C ILE A 18 -14.41 4.88 48.76
N SER A 19 -15.44 4.02 48.74
CA SER A 19 -15.78 3.22 47.55
C SER A 19 -16.14 4.11 46.35
N LEU A 20 -16.91 5.19 46.57
CA LEU A 20 -17.28 6.14 45.52
C LEU A 20 -16.05 6.88 44.96
N LEU A 21 -15.11 7.26 45.82
CA LEU A 21 -13.83 7.86 45.41
C LEU A 21 -12.99 6.88 44.60
N GLY A 22 -12.84 5.63 45.05
CA GLY A 22 -12.11 4.59 44.32
C GLY A 22 -12.71 4.30 42.94
N PHE A 23 -14.05 4.26 42.86
CA PHE A 23 -14.76 4.09 41.60
C PHE A 23 -14.55 5.28 40.65
N THR A 24 -14.57 6.51 41.17
CA THR A 24 -14.29 7.71 40.38
C THR A 24 -12.87 7.71 39.80
N ILE A 25 -11.88 7.33 40.60
CA ILE A 25 -10.49 7.16 40.14
C ILE A 25 -10.41 6.11 39.04
N THR A 26 -11.13 5.00 39.18
CA THR A 26 -11.19 3.92 38.18
C THR A 26 -11.78 4.42 36.86
N ILE A 27 -12.87 5.21 36.90
CA ILE A 27 -13.45 5.83 35.69
C ILE A 27 -12.44 6.75 35.00
N LEU A 28 -11.69 7.56 35.77
CA LEU A 28 -10.68 8.45 35.21
C LEU A 28 -9.53 7.66 34.55
N GLN A 29 -9.11 6.55 35.15
CA GLN A 29 -8.12 5.65 34.56
C GLN A 29 -8.65 5.01 33.27
N LEU A 30 -9.88 4.49 33.28
CA LEU A 30 -10.51 3.90 32.09
C LEU A 30 -10.58 4.89 30.92
N LYS A 31 -10.91 6.15 31.19
CA LYS A 31 -10.91 7.22 30.18
C LYS A 31 -9.53 7.45 29.59
N LYS A 32 -8.48 7.49 30.42
CA LYS A 32 -7.09 7.63 29.95
C LYS A 32 -6.67 6.45 29.08
N THR A 33 -7.00 5.22 29.51
CA THR A 33 -6.69 4.01 28.75
C THR A 33 -7.41 4.00 27.41
N LYS A 34 -8.69 4.39 27.36
CA LYS A 34 -9.44 4.50 26.12
C LYS A 34 -8.78 5.50 25.16
N ASN A 35 -8.45 6.70 25.63
CA ASN A 35 -7.80 7.71 24.80
C ASN A 35 -6.44 7.24 24.27
N ALA A 36 -5.66 6.51 25.08
CA ALA A 36 -4.39 5.93 24.64
C ALA A 36 -4.60 4.83 23.58
N ALA A 37 -5.63 4.00 23.73
CA ALA A 37 -5.98 2.98 22.74
C ALA A 37 -6.45 3.62 21.42
N ASP A 38 -7.28 4.67 21.48
CA ASP A 38 -7.73 5.42 20.32
C ASP A 38 -6.53 6.05 19.58
N ALA A 39 -5.60 6.68 20.32
CA ALA A 39 -4.38 7.25 19.75
C ALA A 39 -3.47 6.18 19.11
N ALA A 40 -3.33 5.02 19.76
CA ALA A 40 -2.58 3.90 19.20
C ALA A 40 -3.23 3.34 17.93
N GLN A 41 -4.57 3.26 17.88
CA GLN A 41 -5.29 2.83 16.69
C GLN A 41 -5.09 3.79 15.53
N VAL A 42 -5.17 5.10 15.77
CA VAL A 42 -4.89 6.12 14.75
C VAL A 42 -3.45 5.99 14.23
N ALA A 43 -2.47 5.95 15.14
CA ALA A 43 -1.06 5.80 14.76
C ALA A 43 -0.79 4.50 13.97
N SER A 44 -1.42 3.39 14.38
CA SER A 44 -1.29 2.11 13.68
C SER A 44 -1.91 2.14 12.27
N ASN A 45 -3.07 2.79 12.11
CA ASN A 45 -3.70 2.94 10.81
C ASN A 45 -2.88 3.84 9.89
N GLU A 46 -2.31 4.92 10.42
CA GLU A 46 -1.38 5.77 9.67
C GLU A 46 -0.13 5.01 9.23
N ALA A 47 0.50 4.27 10.14
CA ALA A 47 1.67 3.44 9.81
C ALA A 47 1.34 2.42 8.72
N LYS A 48 0.17 1.76 8.81
CA LYS A 48 -0.29 0.81 7.79
C LYS A 48 -0.44 1.48 6.42
N ASN A 49 -1.06 2.66 6.35
CA ASN A 49 -1.23 3.39 5.09
C ASN A 49 0.12 3.79 4.49
N THR A 50 1.05 4.27 5.31
CA THR A 50 2.42 4.59 4.88
C THR A 50 3.17 3.36 4.36
N MET A 51 3.06 2.22 5.06
CA MET A 51 3.68 0.97 4.61
C MET A 51 3.12 0.51 3.27
N GLN A 52 1.79 0.64 3.07
CA GLN A 52 1.15 0.32 1.80
C GLN A 52 1.66 1.21 0.66
N GLN A 53 1.75 2.53 0.86
CA GLN A 53 2.30 3.45 -0.14
C GLN A 53 3.76 3.11 -0.52
N LEU A 54 4.59 2.78 0.47
CA LEU A 54 5.99 2.37 0.24
C LEU A 54 6.08 1.06 -0.54
N ASP A 55 5.27 0.07 -0.18
CA ASP A 55 5.21 -1.23 -0.88
C ASP A 55 4.82 -1.04 -2.36
N THR A 56 3.92 -0.11 -2.66
CA THR A 56 3.55 0.28 -4.03
C THR A 56 4.75 0.83 -4.80
N ILE A 57 5.48 1.77 -4.21
CA ILE A 57 6.65 2.39 -4.83
C ILE A 57 7.72 1.33 -5.13
N VAL A 58 8.02 0.47 -4.15
CA VAL A 58 8.99 -0.63 -4.31
C VAL A 58 8.55 -1.60 -5.40
N SER A 59 7.27 -1.98 -5.42
CA SER A 59 6.70 -2.87 -6.42
C SER A 59 6.78 -2.28 -7.84
N MET A 60 6.50 -0.98 -7.99
CA MET A 60 6.63 -0.28 -9.28
C MET A 60 8.09 -0.21 -9.76
N GLN A 61 9.04 0.06 -8.85
CA GLN A 61 10.47 0.04 -9.19
C GLN A 61 10.94 -1.35 -9.63
N LYS A 62 10.48 -2.41 -8.96
CA LYS A 62 10.77 -3.79 -9.37
C LYS A 62 10.25 -4.09 -10.77
N ILE A 63 9.02 -3.66 -11.09
CA ILE A 63 8.42 -3.81 -12.42
C ILE A 63 9.24 -3.05 -13.48
N ASN A 64 9.73 -1.86 -13.17
CA ASN A 64 10.61 -1.11 -14.07
C ASN A 64 11.89 -1.88 -14.38
N GLY A 65 12.52 -2.51 -13.38
CA GLY A 65 13.68 -3.40 -13.61
C GLY A 65 13.35 -4.59 -14.51
N GLN A 66 12.19 -5.23 -14.31
CA GLN A 66 11.74 -6.33 -15.16
C GLN A 66 11.51 -5.90 -16.61
N PHE A 67 11.08 -4.66 -16.86
CA PHE A 67 10.97 -4.13 -18.22
C PHE A 67 12.33 -3.95 -18.90
N ASP A 68 13.35 -3.51 -18.16
CA ASP A 68 14.72 -3.39 -18.69
C ASP A 68 15.31 -4.75 -19.05
N GLU A 69 15.07 -5.76 -18.23
CA GLU A 69 15.43 -7.15 -18.52
C GLU A 69 14.72 -7.67 -19.77
N LEU A 70 13.39 -7.46 -19.88
CA LEU A 70 12.62 -7.86 -21.06
C LEU A 70 13.13 -7.20 -22.35
N LYS A 71 13.37 -5.87 -22.33
CA LYS A 71 13.95 -5.16 -23.49
C LYS A 71 15.30 -5.72 -23.87
N THR A 72 16.13 -6.09 -22.89
CA THR A 72 17.44 -6.70 -23.12
C THR A 72 17.29 -8.05 -23.82
N VAL A 73 16.40 -8.92 -23.33
CA VAL A 73 16.13 -10.23 -23.93
C VAL A 73 15.60 -10.11 -25.36
N LEU A 74 14.69 -9.16 -25.61
CA LEU A 74 14.16 -8.88 -26.94
C LEU A 74 15.24 -8.40 -27.92
N ARG A 75 16.17 -7.55 -27.47
CA ARG A 75 17.31 -7.10 -28.30
C ARG A 75 18.25 -8.23 -28.69
N HIS A 76 18.36 -9.26 -27.86
CA HIS A 76 19.14 -10.47 -28.15
C HIS A 76 18.33 -11.52 -28.95
N ASN A 77 17.12 -11.17 -29.40
CA ASN A 77 16.22 -12.04 -30.15
C ASN A 77 15.89 -13.39 -29.45
N ASN A 78 15.92 -13.41 -28.12
CA ASN A 78 15.60 -14.60 -27.35
C ASN A 78 14.11 -14.61 -26.98
N LEU A 79 13.25 -14.90 -27.97
CA LEU A 79 11.80 -14.81 -27.86
C LEU A 79 11.21 -15.76 -26.81
N ALA A 80 11.77 -16.96 -26.68
CA ALA A 80 11.33 -17.94 -25.68
C ALA A 80 11.49 -17.40 -24.26
N VAL A 81 12.61 -16.74 -23.96
CA VAL A 81 12.84 -16.10 -22.66
C VAL A 81 11.98 -14.84 -22.51
N ALA A 82 11.75 -14.09 -23.59
CA ALA A 82 10.90 -12.89 -23.55
C ALA A 82 9.45 -13.21 -23.11
N ILE A 83 8.90 -14.34 -23.57
CA ILE A 83 7.57 -14.84 -23.16
C ILE A 83 7.49 -15.06 -21.64
N ILE A 84 8.54 -15.64 -21.04
CA ILE A 84 8.61 -15.86 -19.59
C ILE A 84 8.59 -14.52 -18.86
N TYR A 85 9.43 -13.58 -19.29
CA TYR A 85 9.49 -12.23 -18.71
C TYR A 85 8.15 -11.48 -18.81
N ILE A 86 7.46 -11.57 -19.94
CA ILE A 86 6.13 -10.96 -20.11
C ILE A 86 5.12 -11.58 -19.14
N THR A 87 5.18 -12.90 -18.95
CA THR A 87 4.30 -13.60 -18.02
C THR A 87 4.52 -13.14 -16.58
N ASP A 88 5.78 -12.96 -16.17
CA ASP A 88 6.11 -12.50 -14.82
C ASP A 88 5.79 -11.01 -14.61
N LEU A 89 5.96 -10.18 -15.64
CA LEU A 89 5.48 -8.79 -15.64
C LEU A 89 3.96 -8.73 -15.48
N ARG A 90 3.20 -9.56 -16.21
CA ARG A 90 1.73 -9.62 -16.07
C ARG A 90 1.31 -10.01 -14.66
N LYS A 91 1.97 -11.00 -14.04
CA LYS A 91 1.69 -11.38 -12.64
C LYS A 91 1.99 -10.22 -11.68
N SER A 92 3.12 -9.54 -11.87
CA SER A 92 3.55 -8.43 -11.01
C SER A 92 2.59 -7.24 -11.10
N ILE A 93 2.17 -6.87 -12.32
CA ILE A 93 1.18 -5.81 -12.54
C ILE A 93 -0.22 -6.22 -12.03
N ALA A 94 -0.61 -7.49 -12.17
CA ALA A 94 -1.88 -7.98 -11.64
C ALA A 94 -1.91 -7.95 -10.10
N SER A 95 -0.79 -8.24 -9.44
CA SER A 95 -0.64 -8.11 -7.99
C SER A 95 -0.82 -6.66 -7.54
N LEU A 96 -0.18 -5.70 -8.23
CA LEU A 96 -0.36 -4.27 -7.96
C LEU A 96 -1.82 -3.82 -8.15
N LYS A 97 -2.46 -4.28 -9.24
CA LYS A 97 -3.88 -4.03 -9.51
C LYS A 97 -4.77 -4.50 -8.35
N GLY A 98 -4.51 -5.70 -7.82
CA GLY A 98 -5.27 -6.26 -6.70
C GLY A 98 -5.10 -5.46 -5.41
N ALA A 99 -3.90 -4.94 -5.16
CA ALA A 99 -3.62 -4.07 -4.02
C ALA A 99 -4.21 -2.65 -4.15
N HIS A 100 -4.49 -2.19 -5.38
CA HIS A 100 -4.91 -0.81 -5.69
C HIS A 100 -6.20 -0.78 -6.52
N SER A 101 -7.32 -1.11 -5.88
CA SER A 101 -8.63 -1.17 -6.56
C SER A 101 -9.04 0.13 -7.26
N ASN A 102 -8.63 1.28 -6.73
CA ASN A 102 -8.94 2.59 -7.30
C ASN A 102 -8.23 2.84 -8.64
N ASP A 103 -7.09 2.20 -8.86
CA ASP A 103 -6.28 2.29 -10.08
C ASP A 103 -6.41 1.05 -10.96
N ALA A 104 -7.44 0.22 -10.71
CA ALA A 104 -7.57 -1.07 -11.37
C ALA A 104 -7.67 -0.96 -12.90
N SER A 105 -8.30 0.10 -13.40
CA SER A 105 -8.42 0.37 -14.85
C SER A 105 -7.08 0.75 -15.48
N TYR A 106 -6.26 1.53 -14.78
CA TYR A 106 -4.91 1.92 -15.21
C TYR A 106 -4.04 0.67 -15.42
N PHE A 107 -3.97 -0.21 -14.42
CA PHE A 107 -3.21 -1.45 -14.54
C PHE A 107 -3.82 -2.43 -15.54
N GLN A 108 -5.15 -2.49 -15.66
CA GLN A 108 -5.81 -3.36 -16.64
C GLN A 108 -5.43 -2.99 -18.09
N LYS A 109 -5.29 -1.70 -18.41
CA LYS A 109 -4.83 -1.25 -19.73
C LYS A 109 -3.47 -1.86 -20.06
N HIS A 110 -2.51 -1.77 -19.13
CA HIS A 110 -1.16 -2.30 -19.32
C HIS A 110 -1.13 -3.83 -19.40
N LEU A 111 -1.97 -4.52 -18.62
CA LEU A 111 -2.13 -5.98 -18.72
C LEU A 111 -2.65 -6.42 -20.09
N ASN A 112 -3.60 -5.67 -20.66
CA ASN A 112 -4.12 -5.95 -22.00
C ASN A 112 -3.02 -5.76 -23.04
N THR A 113 -2.26 -4.65 -22.98
CA THR A 113 -1.14 -4.41 -23.90
C THR A 113 -0.08 -5.52 -23.81
N LEU A 114 0.30 -5.94 -22.60
CA LEU A 114 1.24 -7.06 -22.42
C LEU A 114 0.69 -8.38 -22.95
N THR A 115 -0.62 -8.60 -22.87
CA THR A 115 -1.25 -9.80 -23.45
C THR A 115 -1.19 -9.75 -24.97
N THR A 116 -1.46 -8.60 -25.59
CA THR A 116 -1.29 -8.42 -27.04
C THR A 116 0.16 -8.62 -27.47
N ILE A 117 1.13 -8.09 -26.72
CA ILE A 117 2.56 -8.28 -27.00
C ILE A 117 2.93 -9.76 -26.88
N HIS A 118 2.42 -10.46 -25.86
CA HIS A 118 2.66 -11.89 -25.68
C HIS A 118 2.23 -12.67 -26.93
N SER A 119 0.99 -12.48 -27.38
CA SER A 119 0.48 -13.15 -28.58
C SER A 119 1.28 -12.77 -29.83
N LYS A 120 1.64 -11.48 -29.99
CA LYS A 120 2.52 -11.04 -31.08
C LYS A 120 3.84 -11.81 -31.09
N ILE A 121 4.46 -12.06 -29.92
CA ILE A 121 5.74 -12.77 -29.84
C ILE A 121 5.58 -14.27 -30.11
N GLU A 122 4.47 -14.87 -29.67
CA GLU A 122 4.18 -16.28 -29.98
C GLU A 122 3.96 -16.52 -31.48
N ASP A 123 3.36 -15.56 -32.17
CA ASP A 123 3.08 -15.62 -33.61
C ASP A 123 4.29 -15.25 -34.49
N ILE A 124 5.40 -14.81 -33.89
CA ILE A 124 6.61 -14.46 -34.62
C ILE A 124 7.35 -15.72 -35.08
N ASP A 125 7.56 -15.84 -36.40
CA ASP A 125 8.42 -16.85 -36.99
C ASP A 125 9.92 -16.53 -36.78
N ILE A 126 10.76 -17.56 -36.80
CA ILE A 126 12.21 -17.57 -36.52
C ILE A 126 13.00 -16.59 -37.43
N LYS A 127 12.42 -16.19 -38.57
CA LYS A 127 12.98 -15.18 -39.50
C LYS A 127 12.35 -13.80 -39.31
N THR A 128 12.20 -13.38 -38.05
CA THR A 128 11.50 -12.15 -37.69
C THR A 128 12.15 -10.93 -38.32
N ASP A 129 11.34 -10.06 -38.92
CA ASP A 129 11.74 -8.71 -39.29
C ASP A 129 12.14 -7.94 -38.01
N PRO A 130 13.39 -7.42 -37.91
CA PRO A 130 13.84 -6.60 -36.78
C PRO A 130 12.90 -5.43 -36.45
N THR A 131 12.10 -4.98 -37.41
CA THR A 131 11.09 -3.93 -37.25
C THR A 131 9.99 -4.32 -36.26
N ILE A 132 9.56 -5.58 -36.24
CA ILE A 132 8.51 -6.07 -35.31
C ILE A 132 9.02 -6.04 -33.87
N ILE A 133 10.25 -6.54 -33.64
CA ILE A 133 10.88 -6.53 -32.32
C ILE A 133 11.06 -5.08 -31.83
N ARG A 134 11.44 -4.17 -32.72
CA ARG A 134 11.54 -2.74 -32.40
C ARG A 134 10.19 -2.15 -31.99
N GLU A 135 9.12 -2.46 -32.71
CA GLU A 135 7.75 -2.01 -32.37
C GLU A 135 7.31 -2.51 -30.98
N ILE A 136 7.63 -3.78 -30.67
CA ILE A 136 7.34 -4.37 -29.36
C ILE A 136 8.14 -3.67 -28.26
N ILE A 137 9.43 -3.42 -28.47
CA ILE A 137 10.28 -2.70 -27.51
C ILE A 137 9.74 -1.29 -27.25
N LEU A 138 9.23 -0.60 -28.27
CA LEU A 138 8.60 0.71 -28.11
C LEU A 138 7.32 0.63 -27.27
N GLN A 139 6.42 -0.31 -27.57
CA GLN A 139 5.21 -0.54 -26.76
C GLN A 139 5.55 -0.87 -25.29
N ILE A 140 6.59 -1.66 -25.06
CA ILE A 140 7.08 -1.95 -23.70
C ILE A 140 7.62 -0.69 -23.02
N SER A 141 8.35 0.15 -23.75
CA SER A 141 8.90 1.40 -23.22
C SER A 141 7.78 2.36 -22.84
N ASP A 142 6.72 2.47 -23.64
CA ASP A 142 5.55 3.30 -23.32
C ASP A 142 4.87 2.85 -22.01
N ILE A 143 4.76 1.54 -21.79
CA ILE A 143 4.21 0.99 -20.53
C ILE A 143 5.14 1.33 -19.36
N GLN A 144 6.44 1.08 -19.52
CA GLN A 144 7.44 1.34 -18.49
C GLN A 144 7.47 2.83 -18.10
N ASP A 145 7.47 3.73 -19.08
CA ASP A 145 7.46 5.18 -18.87
C ASP A 145 6.21 5.60 -18.10
N SER A 146 5.04 5.05 -18.46
CA SER A 146 3.79 5.30 -17.74
C SER A 146 3.86 4.84 -16.28
N ILE A 147 4.45 3.67 -16.01
CA ILE A 147 4.61 3.16 -14.64
C ILE A 147 5.66 3.96 -13.86
N CYS A 148 6.73 4.39 -14.52
CA CYS A 148 7.77 5.24 -13.94
C CYS A 148 7.21 6.62 -13.55
N GLU A 149 6.40 7.23 -14.42
CA GLU A 149 5.69 8.47 -14.14
C GLU A 149 4.75 8.31 -12.95
N ARG A 150 3.94 7.23 -12.93
CA ARG A 150 3.05 6.94 -11.80
C ARG A 150 3.81 6.74 -10.49
N SER A 151 4.93 6.01 -10.53
CA SER A 151 5.80 5.81 -9.36
C SER A 151 6.39 7.14 -8.87
N SER A 152 6.82 8.01 -9.79
CA SER A 152 7.39 9.33 -9.45
C SER A 152 6.35 10.22 -8.80
N ASN A 153 5.11 10.22 -9.30
CA ASN A 153 3.99 10.91 -8.70
C ASN A 153 3.73 10.40 -7.28
N ASN A 154 3.68 9.08 -7.08
CA ASN A 154 3.50 8.49 -5.74
C ASN A 154 4.63 8.89 -4.77
N ILE A 155 5.89 8.92 -5.21
CA ILE A 155 7.02 9.38 -4.38
C ILE A 155 6.86 10.85 -4.01
N SER A 156 6.47 11.71 -4.96
CA SER A 156 6.30 13.14 -4.70
C SER A 156 5.17 13.42 -3.70
N THR A 157 4.03 12.71 -3.84
CA THR A 157 2.91 12.80 -2.89
C THR A 157 3.34 12.32 -1.51
N PHE A 158 4.08 11.21 -1.44
CA PHE A 158 4.60 10.69 -0.17
C PHE A 158 5.53 11.68 0.55
N GLN A 159 6.41 12.35 -0.20
CA GLN A 159 7.30 13.37 0.35
C GLN A 159 6.52 14.59 0.87
N GLN A 160 5.55 15.08 0.11
CA GLN A 160 4.69 16.21 0.51
C GLN A 160 3.86 15.88 1.76
N GLU A 161 3.28 14.69 1.84
CA GLU A 161 2.53 14.24 3.02
C GLU A 161 3.42 14.21 4.26
N LYS A 162 4.67 13.76 4.12
CA LYS A 162 5.65 13.74 5.21
C LYS A 162 6.07 15.15 5.65
N GLU A 163 6.30 16.06 4.71
CA GLU A 163 6.63 17.47 5.00
C GLU A 163 5.48 18.19 5.72
N ASN A 164 4.25 18.04 5.22
CA ASN A 164 3.06 18.65 5.83
C ASN A 164 2.80 18.14 7.26
N LYS A 165 3.13 16.88 7.56
CA LYS A 165 3.04 16.34 8.93
C LYS A 165 4.12 16.91 9.85
N ASN A 166 5.34 17.13 9.35
CA ASN A 166 6.42 17.72 10.15
C ASN A 166 6.21 19.22 10.45
N VAL A 167 5.46 19.95 9.62
CA VAL A 167 5.16 21.37 9.86
C VAL A 167 4.03 21.57 10.88
N ASN A 168 3.14 20.57 11.02
CA ASN A 168 1.98 20.62 11.92
C ASN A 168 2.16 19.83 13.24
N ALA A 169 3.35 19.26 13.48
CA ALA A 169 3.72 18.53 14.69
C ALA A 169 4.57 19.40 15.62
#